data_AF-A0A533SJX0-F1
#
_entry.id   AF-A0A533SJX0-F1
#
_cell.length_a   1.000
_cell.length_b   1.000
_cell.length_c   1.000
_cell.angle_alpha   90.00
_cell.angle_beta   90.00
_cell.angle_gamma   90.00
#
_symmetry.space_group_name_H-M   'P 1'
#
loop_
_entity.id
_entity.type
_entity.pdbx_description
1 polymer ?
#
loop_
_entity_poly.entity_id
_entity_poly.type
_entity_poly.pdbx_seq_one_letter_code
_entity_poly.pdbx_strand_id
1 'polypeptide(L)'
;MRSLRDRVHSLEQRVRLMRVRRQNDRRVAAMAARVAANAQPVEGAPVVMFNASTRITGYSQNAAYHLLASWALRLQGVQVVHFVCQAGMTRCPLGTNRDDFSAAPPCADCQLQSFRAYPQPGSANALQRGFVFHSDERLEAAIAGLSLDQLSAFEFGGLPLGALVL
;
A
#
# COMPACT_ATOMS: atom_id res chain seq x y z
N MET A 1 23.12 -27.57 6.24
CA MET A 1 22.29 -27.46 7.47
C MET A 1 22.77 -26.26 8.28
N ARG A 2 21.91 -25.30 8.64
CA ARG A 2 22.31 -24.15 9.49
C ARG A 2 22.68 -24.60 10.91
N SER A 3 23.75 -24.04 11.47
CA SER A 3 24.20 -24.32 12.84
C SER A 3 23.15 -23.88 13.88
N LEU A 4 23.15 -24.51 15.06
CA LEU A 4 22.34 -24.07 16.20
C LEU A 4 22.56 -22.58 16.52
N ARG A 5 23.81 -22.10 16.41
CA ARG A 5 24.17 -20.69 16.60
C ARG A 5 23.48 -19.78 15.57
N ASP A 6 23.45 -20.19 14.30
CA ASP A 6 22.80 -19.42 13.22
C ASP A 6 21.29 -19.34 13.41
N ARG A 7 20.69 -20.42 13.94
CA ARG A 7 19.25 -20.48 14.24
C ARG A 7 18.90 -19.56 15.39
N VAL A 8 19.67 -19.56 16.48
CA VAL A 8 19.48 -18.67 17.63
C VAL A 8 19.62 -17.21 17.23
N HIS A 9 20.70 -16.86 16.52
CA HIS A 9 20.91 -15.50 16.04
C HIS A 9 19.80 -15.03 15.10
N SER A 10 19.33 -15.90 14.20
CA SER A 10 18.19 -15.59 13.33
C SER A 10 16.90 -15.35 14.11
N LEU A 11 16.67 -16.05 15.23
CA LEU A 11 15.50 -15.85 16.08
C LEU A 11 15.59 -14.52 16.83
N GLU A 12 16.74 -14.21 17.42
CA GLU A 12 16.98 -12.94 18.10
C GLU A 12 16.75 -11.74 17.18
N GLN A 13 17.25 -11.81 15.94
CA GLN A 13 17.03 -10.78 14.93
C GLN A 13 15.54 -10.62 14.59
N ARG A 14 14.79 -11.72 14.42
CA ARG A 14 13.34 -11.68 14.16
C ARG A 14 12.58 -11.05 15.31
N VAL A 15 12.91 -11.41 16.56
CA VAL A 15 12.29 -10.83 17.76
C VAL A 15 12.59 -9.33 17.87
N ARG A 16 13.85 -8.94 17.67
CA ARG A 16 14.27 -7.53 17.67
C ARG A 16 13.51 -6.73 16.61
N LEU A 17 13.43 -7.24 15.38
CA LEU A 17 12.74 -6.59 14.28
C LEU A 17 11.24 -6.44 14.57
N MET A 18 10.59 -7.48 15.07
CA MET A 18 9.18 -7.44 15.50
C MET A 18 8.93 -6.38 16.58
N ARG A 19 9.84 -6.27 17.56
CA ARG A 19 9.76 -5.26 18.62
C ARG A 19 9.87 -3.84 18.06
N VAL A 20 10.85 -3.57 17.20
CA VAL A 20 11.05 -2.26 16.57
C VAL A 20 9.83 -1.89 15.73
N ARG A 21 9.28 -2.82 14.95
CA ARG A 21 8.07 -2.60 14.14
C ARG A 21 6.88 -2.21 15.01
N ARG A 22 6.60 -2.96 16.08
CA ARG A 22 5.52 -2.64 17.03
C ARG A 22 5.71 -1.28 17.69
N GLN A 23 6.95 -0.91 18.01
CA GLN A 23 7.25 0.41 18.58
C GLN A 23 6.96 1.52 17.56
N ASN A 24 7.33 1.34 16.30
CA ASN A 24 7.04 2.30 15.23
C ASN A 24 5.53 2.40 14.97
N ASP A 25 4.80 1.30 14.90
CA ASP A 25 3.34 1.29 14.75
C ASP A 25 2.67 2.11 15.86
N ARG A 26 3.09 1.93 17.12
CA ARG A 26 2.57 2.71 18.26
C ARG A 26 2.87 4.20 18.14
N ARG A 27 4.08 4.56 17.70
CA ARG A 27 4.48 5.96 17.50
C ARG A 27 3.65 6.63 16.40
N VAL A 28 3.44 5.93 15.28
CA VAL A 28 2.60 6.42 14.17
C VAL A 28 1.16 6.59 14.63
N ALA A 29 0.59 5.62 15.34
CA ALA A 29 -0.77 5.71 15.88
C ALA A 29 -0.94 6.90 16.84
N ALA A 30 0.01 7.10 17.76
CA ALA A 30 -0.01 8.23 18.68
C ALA A 30 0.06 9.57 17.93
N MET A 31 0.89 9.66 16.88
CA MET A 31 0.95 10.87 16.06
C MET A 31 -0.33 11.10 15.27
N ALA A 32 -0.90 10.05 14.67
CA ALA A 32 -2.16 10.13 13.94
C ALA A 32 -3.31 10.62 14.83
N ALA A 33 -3.36 10.19 16.09
CA ALA A 33 -4.32 10.68 17.07
C ALA A 33 -4.11 12.17 17.39
N ARG A 34 -2.86 12.61 17.58
CA ARG A 34 -2.53 14.04 17.78
C ARG A 34 -2.95 14.89 16.58
N VAL A 35 -2.70 14.41 15.36
CA VAL A 35 -3.13 15.09 14.14
C VAL A 35 -4.65 15.18 14.07
N ALA A 36 -5.38 14.11 14.38
CA ALA A 36 -6.84 14.13 14.38
C ALA A 36 -7.40 15.14 15.40
N ALA A 37 -6.80 15.22 16.59
CA ALA A 37 -7.22 16.15 17.65
C ALA A 37 -6.93 17.63 17.34
N ASN A 38 -5.98 17.91 16.43
CA ASN A 38 -5.56 19.26 16.06
C ASN A 38 -5.92 19.63 14.61
N ALA A 39 -6.69 18.78 13.93
CA ALA A 39 -7.14 19.06 12.57
C ALA A 39 -8.16 20.21 12.58
N GLN A 40 -7.99 21.16 11.66
CA GLN A 40 -8.97 22.24 11.48
C GLN A 40 -10.29 21.69 10.94
N PRO A 41 -11.42 22.41 11.07
CA PRO A 41 -12.66 22.04 10.40
C PRO A 41 -12.46 21.78 8.90
N VAL A 42 -13.25 20.85 8.34
CA VAL A 42 -13.13 20.52 6.91
C VAL A 42 -13.43 21.74 6.05
N GLU A 43 -12.53 22.07 5.14
CA GLU A 43 -12.69 23.16 4.17
C GLU A 43 -12.20 22.72 2.78
N GLY A 44 -12.93 23.15 1.74
CA GLY A 44 -12.56 22.90 0.34
C GLY A 44 -12.80 21.47 -0.14
N ALA A 45 -12.16 21.13 -1.27
CA ALA A 45 -12.32 19.85 -1.93
C ALA A 45 -11.41 18.76 -1.30
N PRO A 46 -11.84 17.50 -1.27
CA PRO A 46 -11.03 16.41 -0.76
C PRO A 46 -9.84 16.12 -1.68
N VAL A 47 -8.72 15.70 -1.08
CA VAL A 47 -7.55 15.22 -1.80
C VAL A 47 -7.51 13.69 -1.74
N VAL A 48 -7.54 13.06 -2.90
CA VAL A 48 -7.32 11.62 -3.04
C VAL A 48 -5.83 11.34 -3.04
N MET A 49 -5.38 10.51 -2.11
CA MET A 49 -3.99 10.10 -2.03
C MET A 49 -3.89 8.58 -2.18
N PHE A 50 -3.17 8.14 -3.20
CA PHE A 50 -2.84 6.74 -3.44
C PHE A 50 -1.35 6.51 -3.24
N ASN A 51 -1.01 5.51 -2.43
CA ASN A 51 0.37 5.09 -2.24
C ASN A 51 0.62 3.75 -2.94
N ALA A 52 1.24 3.82 -4.11
CA ALA A 52 1.63 2.65 -4.90
C ALA A 52 2.87 1.91 -4.35
N SER A 53 3.15 1.97 -3.04
CA SER A 53 4.26 1.22 -2.42
C SER A 53 3.74 0.10 -1.52
N THR A 54 4.53 -0.97 -1.37
CA THR A 54 4.24 -2.02 -0.42
C THR A 54 4.57 -1.59 1.00
N ARG A 55 3.73 -2.06 1.91
CA ARG A 55 3.93 -1.98 3.34
C ARG A 55 4.08 -3.38 3.91
N ILE A 56 4.81 -4.25 3.20
CA ILE A 56 5.00 -5.65 3.61
C ILE A 56 5.81 -5.64 4.89
N THR A 57 5.12 -5.83 6.00
CA THR A 57 5.68 -5.95 7.35
C THR A 57 6.35 -4.69 7.92
N GLY A 58 6.15 -3.50 7.33
CA GLY A 58 6.67 -2.23 7.83
C GLY A 58 6.39 -1.03 6.93
N TYR A 59 6.85 0.16 7.35
CA TYR A 59 6.73 1.39 6.56
C TYR A 59 7.91 1.54 5.60
N SER A 60 7.61 1.62 4.30
CA SER A 60 8.58 2.16 3.33
C SER A 60 8.77 3.66 3.57
N GLN A 61 9.88 4.22 3.08
CA GLN A 61 10.10 5.67 3.11
C GLN A 61 8.97 6.41 2.37
N ASN A 62 8.48 5.88 1.25
CA ASN A 62 7.35 6.43 0.51
C ASN A 62 6.05 6.41 1.33
N ALA A 63 5.79 5.34 2.10
CA ALA A 63 4.64 5.28 3.00
C ALA A 63 4.75 6.32 4.13
N ALA A 64 5.95 6.53 4.67
CA ALA A 64 6.18 7.53 5.71
C ALA A 64 5.93 8.96 5.19
N TYR A 65 6.48 9.33 4.02
CA TYR A 65 6.23 10.64 3.41
C TYR A 65 4.76 10.85 3.07
N HIS A 66 4.10 9.81 2.56
CA HIS A 66 2.67 9.88 2.27
C HIS A 66 1.83 10.14 3.54
N LEU A 67 2.20 9.54 4.68
CA LEU A 67 1.54 9.83 5.96
C LEU A 67 1.80 11.27 6.41
N LEU A 68 3.06 11.72 6.39
CA LEU A 68 3.43 13.09 6.78
C LEU A 68 2.71 14.15 5.93
N ALA A 69 2.67 13.96 4.61
CA ALA A 69 1.95 14.82 3.68
C ALA A 69 0.44 14.84 3.99
N SER A 70 -0.15 13.66 4.24
CA SER A 70 -1.58 13.59 4.63
C SER A 70 -1.87 14.29 5.95
N TRP A 71 -0.96 14.22 6.92
CA TRP A 71 -1.13 14.90 8.19
C TRP A 71 -1.06 16.42 8.03
N ALA A 72 -0.14 16.92 7.22
CA ALA A 72 -0.04 18.35 6.92
C ALA A 72 -1.32 18.89 6.27
N LEU A 73 -1.89 18.18 5.29
CA LEU A 73 -3.17 18.53 4.66
C LEU A 73 -4.31 18.55 5.67
N ARG A 74 -4.42 17.50 6.50
CA ARG A 74 -5.47 17.38 7.52
C ARG A 74 -5.42 18.49 8.56
N LEU A 75 -4.21 18.87 8.99
CA LEU A 75 -3.99 19.98 9.92
C LEU A 75 -4.40 21.34 9.33
N GLN A 76 -4.57 21.44 8.01
CA GLN A 76 -5.05 22.65 7.32
C GLN A 76 -6.54 22.58 6.98
N GLY A 77 -7.28 21.57 7.45
CA GLY A 77 -8.71 21.42 7.15
C GLY A 77 -9.00 20.64 5.88
N VAL A 78 -7.99 20.18 5.13
CA VAL A 78 -8.20 19.41 3.92
C VAL A 78 -8.58 17.96 4.27
N GLN A 79 -9.73 17.51 3.76
CA GLN A 79 -10.11 16.10 3.86
C GLN A 79 -9.23 15.24 2.95
N VAL A 80 -8.57 14.24 3.52
CA VAL A 80 -7.75 13.28 2.76
C VAL A 80 -8.49 11.96 2.61
N VAL A 81 -8.61 11.48 1.37
CA VAL A 81 -9.13 10.15 1.07
C VAL A 81 -7.95 9.24 0.72
N HIS A 82 -7.59 8.36 1.66
CA HIS A 82 -6.56 7.36 1.50
C HIS A 82 -7.09 6.20 0.69
N PHE A 83 -6.63 6.07 -0.56
CA PHE A 83 -6.87 4.87 -1.34
C PHE A 83 -5.76 3.85 -1.06
N VAL A 84 -6.18 2.66 -0.65
CA VAL A 84 -5.28 1.56 -0.27
C VAL A 84 -5.61 0.32 -1.08
N CYS A 85 -4.59 -0.45 -1.47
CA CYS A 85 -4.79 -1.75 -2.10
C CYS A 85 -5.38 -2.74 -1.09
N GLN A 86 -6.53 -3.34 -1.43
CA GLN A 86 -7.23 -4.38 -0.68
C GLN A 86 -7.21 -5.68 -1.49
N ALA A 87 -6.00 -6.17 -1.79
CA ALA A 87 -5.77 -7.25 -2.75
C ALA A 87 -6.34 -6.94 -4.15
N GLY A 88 -6.13 -5.70 -4.60
CA GLY A 88 -6.67 -5.17 -5.86
C GLY A 88 -5.99 -5.66 -7.14
N MET A 89 -5.04 -6.59 -7.06
CA MET A 89 -4.24 -7.05 -8.19
C MET A 89 -4.05 -8.56 -8.11
N THR A 90 -4.09 -9.24 -9.26
CA THR A 90 -3.75 -10.67 -9.36
C THR A 90 -2.29 -10.91 -9.02
N ARG A 91 -1.40 -9.99 -9.45
CA ARG A 91 0.05 -10.00 -9.22
C ARG A 91 0.53 -8.65 -8.73
N CYS A 92 1.54 -8.65 -7.84
CA CYS A 92 2.06 -7.42 -7.24
C CYS A 92 3.56 -7.29 -7.53
N PRO A 93 4.02 -6.31 -8.33
CA PRO A 93 5.45 -6.10 -8.62
C PRO A 93 6.30 -5.97 -7.36
N LEU A 94 5.71 -5.39 -6.32
CA LEU A 94 6.37 -5.09 -5.05
C LEU A 94 6.29 -6.22 -4.01
N GLY A 95 5.51 -7.27 -4.29
CA GLY A 95 5.34 -8.46 -3.46
C GLY A 95 5.60 -9.75 -4.22
N THR A 96 6.25 -9.66 -5.39
CA THR A 96 6.53 -10.82 -6.25
C THR A 96 7.57 -11.72 -5.59
N ASN A 97 7.27 -13.01 -5.51
CA ASN A 97 8.27 -14.02 -5.20
C ASN A 97 9.14 -14.25 -6.45
N ARG A 98 10.43 -13.94 -6.35
CA ARG A 98 11.37 -14.04 -7.48
C ARG A 98 11.73 -15.48 -7.83
N ASP A 99 11.53 -16.41 -6.89
CA ASP A 99 11.78 -17.84 -7.07
C ASP A 99 10.51 -18.57 -7.56
N ASP A 100 9.35 -17.94 -7.45
CA ASP A 100 8.06 -18.47 -7.89
C ASP A 100 7.14 -17.34 -8.36
N PHE A 101 7.19 -17.06 -9.66
CA PHE A 101 6.29 -16.12 -10.32
C PHE A 101 4.87 -16.69 -10.50
N SER A 102 4.40 -17.65 -9.71
CA SER A 102 2.98 -18.03 -9.64
C SER A 102 2.41 -17.85 -8.24
N ALA A 103 3.28 -17.73 -7.23
CA ALA A 103 2.90 -17.44 -5.86
C ALA A 103 1.97 -16.22 -5.74
N ALA A 104 0.94 -16.37 -4.90
CA ALA A 104 0.05 -15.28 -4.54
C ALA A 104 0.83 -14.14 -3.85
N PRO A 105 0.46 -12.87 -4.09
CA PRO A 105 1.09 -11.74 -3.42
C PRO A 105 0.86 -11.77 -1.90
N PRO A 106 1.79 -11.23 -1.07
CA PRO A 106 1.69 -11.18 0.40
C PRO A 106 0.71 -10.09 0.88
N CYS A 107 -0.52 -10.12 0.36
CA CYS A 107 -1.54 -9.11 0.56
C CYS A 107 -1.98 -8.99 2.02
N ALA A 108 -2.05 -10.10 2.76
CA ALA A 108 -2.49 -10.09 4.17
C ALA A 108 -1.60 -9.19 5.04
N ASP A 109 -0.28 -9.37 4.95
CA ASP A 109 0.68 -8.55 5.71
C ASP A 109 0.65 -7.08 5.28
N CYS A 110 0.53 -6.82 3.99
CA CYS A 110 0.48 -5.46 3.45
C CYS A 110 -0.80 -4.72 3.86
N GLN A 111 -1.94 -5.41 3.87
CA GLN A 111 -3.23 -4.85 4.31
C GLN A 111 -3.23 -4.60 5.81
N LEU A 112 -2.72 -5.53 6.63
CA LEU A 112 -2.59 -5.35 8.07
C LEU A 112 -1.75 -4.11 8.40
N GLN A 113 -0.62 -3.92 7.72
CA GLN A 113 0.20 -2.72 7.93
C GLN A 113 -0.50 -1.46 7.45
N SER A 114 -1.24 -1.51 6.33
CA SER A 114 -2.02 -0.36 5.84
C SER A 114 -3.11 0.04 6.84
N PHE A 115 -3.80 -0.93 7.44
CA PHE A 115 -4.78 -0.70 8.49
C PHE A 115 -4.15 -0.01 9.72
N ARG A 116 -2.94 -0.41 10.13
CA ARG A 116 -2.24 0.25 11.24
C ARG A 116 -1.72 1.65 10.88
N ALA A 117 -1.35 1.84 9.62
CA ALA A 117 -0.75 3.07 9.10
C ALA A 117 -1.77 4.19 8.95
N TYR A 118 -2.92 3.86 8.37
CA TYR A 118 -3.89 4.85 7.93
C TYR A 118 -4.99 5.09 8.96
N PRO A 119 -5.62 6.27 8.91
CA PRO A 119 -6.59 6.68 9.91
C PRO A 119 -7.79 5.72 9.95
N GLN A 120 -8.15 5.33 11.16
CA GLN A 120 -9.32 4.47 11.41
C GLN A 120 -10.62 5.25 11.12
N PRO A 121 -11.73 4.55 10.83
CA PRO A 121 -13.03 5.18 10.70
C PRO A 121 -13.32 6.16 11.84
N GLY A 122 -13.81 7.36 11.51
CA GLY A 122 -14.07 8.43 12.48
C GLY A 122 -12.88 9.36 12.76
N SER A 123 -11.71 9.14 12.15
CA SER A 123 -10.59 10.08 12.25
C SER A 123 -10.90 11.42 11.56
N ALA A 124 -10.63 12.53 12.23
CA ALA A 124 -10.86 13.86 11.67
C ALA A 124 -10.12 14.06 10.34
N ASN A 125 -10.85 14.58 9.35
CA ASN A 125 -10.39 14.91 8.00
C ASN A 125 -9.75 13.74 7.24
N ALA A 126 -10.05 12.49 7.59
CA ALA A 126 -9.49 11.34 6.91
C ALA A 126 -10.52 10.24 6.63
N LEU A 127 -10.47 9.71 5.42
CA LEU A 127 -11.25 8.56 4.98
C LEU A 127 -10.31 7.51 4.38
N GLN A 128 -10.67 6.24 4.51
CA GLN A 128 -9.99 5.14 3.83
C GLN A 128 -10.94 4.52 2.80
N ARG A 129 -10.41 4.20 1.62
CA ARG A 129 -11.09 3.48 0.53
C ARG A 129 -10.21 2.36 0.00
N GLY A 130 -10.77 1.18 -0.18
CA GLY A 130 -10.07 0.00 -0.67
C GLY A 130 -10.20 -0.15 -2.18
N PHE A 131 -9.10 -0.44 -2.87
CA PHE A 131 -9.12 -1.00 -4.22
C PHE A 131 -9.17 -2.53 -4.11
N VAL A 132 -10.30 -3.10 -4.50
CA VAL A 132 -10.48 -4.55 -4.63
C VAL A 132 -10.33 -4.95 -6.09
N PHE A 133 -9.94 -6.20 -6.33
CA PHE A 133 -9.70 -6.67 -7.69
C PHE A 133 -11.05 -6.81 -8.41
N HIS A 134 -11.11 -6.25 -9.61
CA HIS A 134 -12.23 -6.41 -10.53
C HIS A 134 -11.65 -6.80 -11.88
N SER A 135 -12.03 -7.97 -12.38
CA SER A 135 -11.70 -8.41 -13.73
C SER A 135 -12.58 -7.72 -14.76
N ASP A 136 -12.00 -7.34 -15.90
CA ASP A 136 -12.74 -6.90 -17.08
C ASP A 136 -12.56 -7.97 -18.17
N GLU A 137 -13.60 -8.78 -18.38
CA GLU A 137 -13.56 -9.89 -19.35
C GLU A 137 -13.23 -9.43 -20.78
N ARG A 138 -13.61 -8.19 -21.14
CA ARG A 138 -13.30 -7.65 -22.46
C ARG A 138 -11.81 -7.32 -22.58
N LEU A 139 -11.22 -6.79 -21.52
CA LEU A 139 -9.79 -6.50 -21.48
C LEU A 139 -9.00 -7.81 -21.52
N GLU A 140 -9.36 -8.79 -20.68
CA GLU A 140 -8.73 -10.11 -20.64
C GLU A 140 -8.76 -10.79 -22.01
N ALA A 141 -9.91 -10.79 -22.68
CA ALA A 141 -10.04 -11.35 -24.03
C ALA A 141 -9.21 -10.57 -25.06
N ALA A 142 -9.11 -9.24 -24.94
CA ALA A 142 -8.38 -8.39 -25.88
C ALA A 142 -6.85 -8.55 -25.77
N ILE A 143 -6.33 -8.87 -24.58
CA ILE A 143 -4.89 -9.09 -24.37
C ILE A 143 -4.48 -10.55 -24.55
N ALA A 144 -5.43 -11.48 -24.58
CA ALA A 144 -5.17 -12.90 -24.69
C ALA A 144 -4.39 -13.24 -25.97
N GLY A 145 -3.23 -13.87 -25.81
CA GLY A 145 -2.39 -14.31 -26.93
C GLY A 145 -1.57 -13.22 -27.61
N LEU A 146 -1.63 -11.97 -27.15
CA LEU A 146 -0.74 -10.92 -27.66
C LEU A 146 0.72 -11.19 -27.27
N SER A 147 1.63 -10.94 -28.21
CA SER A 147 3.07 -10.91 -27.95
C SER A 147 3.47 -9.69 -27.12
N LEU A 148 4.68 -9.68 -26.55
CA LEU A 148 5.18 -8.56 -25.75
C LEU A 148 5.22 -7.24 -26.54
N ASP A 149 5.64 -7.27 -27.81
CA ASP A 149 5.67 -6.07 -28.67
C ASP A 149 4.26 -5.53 -28.91
N GLN A 150 3.30 -6.42 -29.15
CA GLN A 150 1.89 -6.05 -29.29
C GLN A 150 1.31 -5.50 -27.98
N LEU A 151 1.66 -6.10 -26.84
CA LEU A 151 1.25 -5.62 -25.52
C LEU A 151 1.83 -4.23 -25.24
N SER A 152 3.07 -3.96 -25.63
CA SER A 152 3.73 -2.66 -25.42
C SER A 152 3.07 -1.54 -26.23
N ALA A 153 2.47 -1.86 -27.39
CA ALA A 153 1.72 -0.93 -28.23
C ALA A 153 0.19 -0.99 -28.01
N PHE A 154 -0.29 -1.74 -27.02
CA PHE A 154 -1.72 -2.01 -26.84
C PHE A 154 -2.50 -0.79 -26.36
N GLU A 155 -3.63 -0.52 -27.00
CA GLU A 155 -4.60 0.49 -26.60
C GLU A 155 -5.97 -0.12 -26.31
N PHE A 156 -6.66 0.38 -25.28
CA PHE A 156 -7.99 -0.09 -24.91
C PHE A 156 -8.86 1.06 -24.43
N GLY A 157 -10.05 1.23 -25.01
CA GLY A 157 -10.96 2.32 -24.64
C GLY A 157 -10.38 3.72 -24.86
N GLY A 158 -9.47 3.89 -25.82
CA GLY A 158 -8.76 5.14 -26.08
C GLY A 158 -7.60 5.43 -25.12
N LEU A 159 -7.22 4.48 -24.26
CA LEU A 159 -6.07 4.59 -23.36
C LEU A 159 -4.92 3.72 -23.87
N PRO A 160 -3.68 4.26 -23.94
CA PRO A 160 -2.51 3.51 -24.37
C PRO A 160 -1.96 2.67 -23.22
N LEU A 161 -2.70 1.62 -22.83
CA LEU A 161 -2.37 0.81 -21.65
C LEU A 161 -0.99 0.18 -21.73
N GLY A 162 -0.56 -0.27 -22.93
CA GLY A 162 0.78 -0.83 -23.14
C GLY A 162 1.88 0.13 -22.71
N ALA A 163 1.92 1.32 -23.32
CA ALA A 163 2.93 2.34 -23.04
C ALA A 163 2.90 2.88 -21.59
N LEU A 164 1.78 2.70 -20.87
CA LEU A 164 1.66 3.14 -19.48
C LEU A 164 2.20 2.11 -18.47
N VAL A 165 2.26 0.83 -18.83
CA VAL A 165 2.53 -0.26 -17.86
C VAL A 165 3.72 -1.17 -18.23
N LEU A 166 4.16 -1.16 -19.49
CA LEU A 166 5.30 -1.93 -20.01
C LEU A 166 6.43 -1.00 -20.46
#